data_AF-A0A660SP07-F1
#
_entry.id   AF-A0A660SP07-F1
#
_cell.length_a   1.000
_cell.length_b   1.000
_cell.length_c   1.000
_cell.angle_alpha   90.00
_cell.angle_beta   90.00
_cell.angle_gamma   90.00
#
_symmetry.space_group_name_H-M   'P 1'
#
loop_
_entity.id
_entity.type
_entity.pdbx_description
1 polymer ?
#
loop_
_entity_poly.entity_id
_entity_poly.type
_entity_poly.pdbx_seq_one_letter_code
_entity_poly.pdbx_strand_id
1 'polypeptide(L)'
;IDQTGSSPDLNEGELNLRYGLSAMHTESWTEAYKGLMIARNKNPEGFEVNANLGRLEFMRKNYEKTLGFLKRALRAQPDHADSLKYLGQSFYRMKRYSEAIPYLRQAVAARPEDKESLYALARCQYEISQLEMAQKIFRHLRTDPRWGPNAALYSGTIFAKKREWEEASMDYQIGLQHENVTGELQLELKYRLAEAFNQTRHIDRALAILNEIYEVAPGYKDVSAQIKRYRELNSNKNLQIYLLAPNNEFVALCRKLTQIVFPRARVKVNDMNIRQSEYVDILTEVKTNKWEDIVLFRFMRTEGQVGELFVRDFYAHSKELHAGRGFCFTAGSFTDETVRFVEARLIDLIDKPALMKLLKSIDSNALSGLN
;
A
#
# COMPACT_ATOMS: atom_id res chain seq x y z
N ILE A 1 66.23 -15.30 48.59
CA ILE A 1 65.05 -16.21 48.66
C ILE A 1 63.89 -15.41 48.11
N ASP A 2 63.47 -15.78 46.90
CA ASP A 2 62.49 -15.11 46.04
C ASP A 2 61.15 -14.80 46.73
N GLN A 3 60.66 -13.57 46.54
CA GLN A 3 59.25 -13.20 46.72
C GLN A 3 58.82 -12.23 45.60
N THR A 4 58.80 -12.73 44.36
CA THR A 4 58.00 -12.13 43.28
C THR A 4 57.34 -13.25 42.47
N GLY A 5 56.33 -13.88 43.06
CA GLY A 5 55.43 -14.80 42.38
C GLY A 5 54.20 -14.10 41.84
N SER A 6 54.34 -12.96 41.15
CA SER A 6 53.25 -12.37 40.38
C SER A 6 53.09 -13.19 39.10
N SER A 7 52.13 -14.11 39.08
CA SER A 7 51.83 -15.02 37.97
C SER A 7 51.64 -14.23 36.65
N PRO A 8 52.60 -14.31 35.70
CA PRO A 8 52.54 -13.56 34.44
C PRO A 8 51.35 -13.98 33.55
N ASP A 9 50.90 -15.22 33.71
CA ASP A 9 49.85 -15.83 32.89
C ASP A 9 48.43 -15.35 33.20
N LEU A 10 48.17 -14.91 34.44
CA LEU A 10 46.89 -14.31 34.84
C LEU A 10 46.69 -12.91 34.22
N ASN A 11 47.77 -12.26 33.79
CA ASN A 11 47.75 -10.89 33.27
C ASN A 11 47.46 -10.82 31.76
N GLU A 12 47.87 -11.82 30.99
CA GLU A 12 47.71 -11.80 29.52
C GLU A 12 46.24 -11.91 29.08
N GLY A 13 45.47 -12.80 29.70
CA GLY A 13 44.05 -13.00 29.37
C GLY A 13 43.21 -11.76 29.69
N GLU A 14 43.41 -11.17 30.87
CA GLU A 14 42.71 -9.97 31.34
C GLU A 14 43.13 -8.72 30.54
N LEU A 15 44.41 -8.57 30.22
CA LEU A 15 44.91 -7.48 29.38
C LEU A 15 44.28 -7.53 27.98
N ASN A 16 44.29 -8.71 27.35
CA ASN A 16 43.69 -8.89 26.03
C ASN A 16 42.16 -8.76 26.05
N LEU A 17 41.51 -9.11 27.16
CA LEU A 17 40.09 -8.84 27.36
C LEU A 17 39.84 -7.32 27.36
N ARG A 18 40.54 -6.56 28.19
CA ARG A 18 40.41 -5.09 28.25
C ARG A 18 40.72 -4.42 26.91
N TYR A 19 41.78 -4.86 26.24
CA TYR A 19 42.11 -4.40 24.90
C TYR A 19 40.99 -4.70 23.91
N GLY A 20 40.47 -5.93 23.92
CA GLY A 20 39.35 -6.35 23.07
C GLY A 20 38.09 -5.53 23.32
N LEU A 21 37.72 -5.28 24.58
CA LEU A 21 36.59 -4.45 24.97
C LEU A 21 36.79 -2.98 24.55
N SER A 22 37.99 -2.43 24.75
CA SER A 22 38.32 -1.08 24.28
C SER A 22 38.17 -0.98 22.76
N ALA A 23 38.64 -1.97 22.02
CA ALA A 23 38.51 -2.03 20.57
C ALA A 23 37.04 -2.18 20.11
N MET A 24 36.17 -2.82 20.91
CA MET A 24 34.72 -2.84 20.67
C MET A 24 34.10 -1.44 20.77
N HIS A 25 34.56 -0.63 21.73
CA HIS A 25 34.09 0.76 21.90
C HIS A 25 34.58 1.69 20.79
N THR A 26 35.77 1.43 20.23
CA THR A 26 36.32 2.21 19.10
C THR A 26 35.95 1.63 17.73
N GLU A 27 34.98 0.70 17.68
CA GLU A 27 34.50 0.03 16.46
C GLU A 27 35.62 -0.65 15.63
N SER A 28 36.75 -0.97 16.27
CA SER A 28 37.90 -1.63 15.67
C SER A 28 37.69 -3.15 15.67
N TRP A 29 36.75 -3.63 14.85
CA TRP A 29 36.20 -4.99 14.89
C TRP A 29 37.25 -6.10 14.70
N THR A 30 38.31 -5.82 13.95
CA THR A 30 39.41 -6.76 13.68
C THR A 30 40.29 -6.95 14.91
N GLU A 31 40.66 -5.87 15.57
CA GLU A 31 41.47 -5.82 16.78
C GLU A 31 40.70 -6.38 17.96
N ALA A 32 39.42 -5.99 18.08
CA ALA A 32 38.51 -6.54 19.08
C ALA A 32 38.43 -8.06 18.99
N TYR A 33 38.23 -8.60 17.79
CA TYR A 33 38.17 -10.03 17.58
C TYR A 33 39.49 -10.74 17.96
N LYS A 34 40.64 -10.19 17.57
CA LYS A 34 41.95 -10.76 17.91
C LYS A 34 42.16 -10.80 19.43
N GLY A 35 41.97 -9.68 20.12
CA GLY A 35 42.14 -9.58 21.57
C GLY A 35 41.19 -10.52 22.32
N LEU A 36 39.92 -10.55 21.93
CA LEU A 36 38.92 -11.44 22.55
C LEU A 36 39.21 -12.93 22.30
N MET A 37 39.74 -13.30 21.14
CA MET A 37 40.15 -14.68 20.86
C MET A 37 41.35 -15.12 21.72
N ILE A 38 42.32 -14.24 21.95
CA ILE A 38 43.45 -14.51 22.87
C ILE A 38 42.93 -14.65 24.31
N ALA A 39 42.08 -13.72 24.75
CA ALA A 39 41.44 -13.77 26.06
C ALA A 39 40.64 -15.08 26.26
N ARG A 40 39.94 -15.54 25.20
CA ARG A 40 39.19 -16.80 25.21
C ARG A 40 40.08 -18.02 25.44
N ASN A 41 41.29 -18.05 24.89
CA ASN A 41 42.19 -19.19 25.08
C ASN A 41 42.55 -19.38 26.57
N LYS A 42 42.59 -18.28 27.33
CA LYS A 42 42.88 -18.30 28.76
C LYS A 42 41.62 -18.55 29.61
N ASN A 43 40.48 -17.96 29.22
CA ASN A 43 39.19 -18.19 29.89
C ASN A 43 38.06 -18.49 28.88
N PRO A 44 37.87 -19.77 28.49
CA PRO A 44 36.91 -20.15 27.45
C PRO A 44 35.44 -19.93 27.81
N GLU A 45 35.10 -19.95 29.09
CA GLU A 45 33.72 -19.82 29.60
C GLU A 45 33.44 -18.42 30.17
N GLY A 46 34.40 -17.48 30.05
CA GLY A 46 34.23 -16.10 30.50
C GLY A 46 33.06 -15.40 29.80
N PHE A 47 32.18 -14.78 30.59
CA PHE A 47 30.98 -14.10 30.10
C PHE A 47 31.33 -13.01 29.06
N GLU A 48 32.18 -12.04 29.43
CA GLU A 48 32.52 -10.88 28.59
C GLU A 48 33.09 -11.30 27.23
N VAL A 49 34.00 -12.29 27.24
CA VAL A 49 34.62 -12.81 26.03
C VAL A 49 33.56 -13.42 25.10
N ASN A 50 32.71 -14.30 25.64
CA ASN A 50 31.71 -15.00 24.85
C ASN A 50 30.58 -14.07 24.38
N ALA A 51 30.14 -13.10 25.20
CA ALA A 51 29.13 -12.12 24.82
C ALA A 51 29.62 -11.24 23.67
N ASN A 52 30.85 -10.71 23.76
CA ASN A 52 31.40 -9.82 22.75
C ASN A 52 31.82 -10.57 21.47
N LEU A 53 32.41 -11.77 21.56
CA LEU A 53 32.67 -12.60 20.37
C LEU A 53 31.37 -13.01 19.67
N GLY A 54 30.32 -13.35 20.44
CA GLY A 54 29.01 -13.64 19.87
C GLY A 54 28.43 -12.44 19.11
N ARG A 55 28.50 -11.24 19.70
CA ARG A 55 28.09 -9.99 19.04
C ARG A 55 28.89 -9.71 17.75
N LEU A 56 30.21 -9.90 17.78
CA LEU A 56 31.07 -9.73 16.60
C LEU A 56 30.73 -10.71 15.48
N GLU A 57 30.54 -11.99 15.81
CA GLU A 57 30.16 -13.00 14.83
C GLU A 57 28.77 -12.73 14.25
N PHE A 58 27.85 -12.19 15.04
CA PHE A 58 26.54 -11.75 14.56
C PHE A 58 26.66 -10.65 13.51
N MET A 59 27.47 -9.62 13.80
CA MET A 59 27.73 -8.52 12.85
C MET A 59 28.39 -9.02 11.56
N ARG A 60 29.23 -10.05 11.65
CA ARG A 60 29.83 -10.76 10.50
C ARG A 60 28.88 -11.72 9.79
N LYS A 61 27.62 -11.82 10.24
CA LYS A 61 26.59 -12.74 9.73
C LYS A 61 26.92 -14.24 9.91
N ASN A 62 27.85 -14.57 10.80
CA ASN A 62 28.20 -15.94 11.15
C ASN A 62 27.27 -16.45 12.28
N TYR A 63 25.99 -16.65 11.95
CA TYR A 63 24.93 -16.92 12.92
C TYR A 63 25.16 -18.23 13.71
N GLU A 64 25.71 -19.26 13.08
CA GLU A 64 26.00 -20.55 13.71
C GLU A 64 27.10 -20.42 14.78
N LYS A 65 28.18 -19.68 14.49
CA LYS A 65 29.23 -19.37 15.48
C LYS A 65 28.67 -18.50 16.60
N THR A 66 27.80 -17.55 16.26
CA THR A 66 27.11 -16.69 17.22
C THR A 66 26.37 -17.53 18.27
N LEU A 67 25.62 -18.57 17.85
CA LEU A 67 24.93 -19.46 18.78
C LEU A 67 25.88 -20.07 19.82
N GLY A 68 27.05 -20.54 19.37
CA GLY A 68 28.02 -21.22 20.22
C GLY A 68 28.62 -20.30 21.28
N PHE A 69 28.93 -19.06 20.93
CA PHE A 69 29.43 -18.05 21.86
C PHE A 69 28.34 -17.55 22.81
N LEU A 70 27.19 -17.15 22.29
CA LEU A 70 26.14 -16.56 23.13
C LEU A 70 25.49 -17.59 24.08
N LYS A 71 25.38 -18.87 23.69
CA LYS A 71 24.94 -19.92 24.62
C LYS A 71 25.89 -20.09 25.80
N ARG A 72 27.20 -19.94 25.61
CA ARG A 72 28.18 -19.95 26.72
C ARG A 72 28.02 -18.71 27.61
N ALA A 73 27.90 -17.54 27.00
CA ALA A 73 27.66 -16.30 27.76
C ALA A 73 26.41 -16.42 28.64
N LEU A 74 25.30 -16.96 28.11
CA LEU A 74 24.06 -17.14 28.85
C LEU A 74 24.11 -18.23 29.93
N ARG A 75 25.10 -19.14 29.93
CA ARG A 75 25.33 -20.02 31.09
C ARG A 75 25.84 -19.25 32.29
N ALA A 76 26.68 -18.23 32.06
CA ALA A 76 27.23 -17.40 33.11
C ALA A 76 26.26 -16.30 33.55
N GLN A 77 25.53 -15.69 32.61
CA GLN A 77 24.50 -14.70 32.88
C GLN A 77 23.23 -14.98 32.05
N PRO A 78 22.28 -15.75 32.60
CA PRO A 78 21.07 -16.17 31.87
C PRO A 78 20.18 -15.05 31.38
N ASP A 79 20.15 -13.92 32.10
CA ASP A 79 19.22 -12.81 31.83
C ASP A 79 19.87 -11.65 31.06
N HIS A 80 21.07 -11.86 30.50
CA HIS A 80 21.77 -10.80 29.77
C HIS A 80 21.04 -10.44 28.46
N ALA A 81 20.37 -9.28 28.47
CA ALA A 81 19.47 -8.84 27.41
C ALA A 81 20.10 -8.82 26.01
N ASP A 82 21.32 -8.32 25.83
CA ASP A 82 21.98 -8.28 24.51
C ASP A 82 22.34 -9.69 24.01
N SER A 83 22.78 -10.57 24.91
CA SER A 83 23.08 -11.96 24.54
C SER A 83 21.81 -12.70 24.12
N LEU A 84 20.70 -12.51 24.85
CA LEU A 84 19.38 -13.05 24.48
C LEU A 84 18.90 -12.50 23.14
N LYS A 85 19.03 -11.19 22.93
CA LYS A 85 18.69 -10.49 21.68
C LYS A 85 19.44 -11.08 20.50
N TYR A 86 20.78 -11.07 20.54
CA TYR A 86 21.59 -11.54 19.40
C TYR A 86 21.44 -13.04 19.16
N LEU A 87 21.20 -13.84 20.21
CA LEU A 87 20.93 -15.26 20.06
C LEU A 87 19.59 -15.51 19.36
N GLY A 88 18.53 -14.83 19.82
CA GLY A 88 17.20 -14.88 19.20
C GLY A 88 17.21 -14.39 17.75
N GLN A 89 17.88 -13.27 17.49
CA GLN A 89 18.04 -12.73 16.13
C GLN A 89 18.84 -13.67 15.23
N SER A 90 19.86 -14.35 15.75
CA SER A 90 20.61 -15.34 14.97
C SER A 90 19.70 -16.46 14.50
N PHE A 91 18.93 -17.06 15.41
CA PHE A 91 17.93 -18.08 15.04
C PHE A 91 16.92 -17.57 14.01
N TYR A 92 16.43 -16.33 14.17
CA TYR A 92 15.55 -15.68 13.19
C TYR A 92 16.21 -15.57 11.80
N ARG A 93 17.46 -15.12 11.71
CA ARG A 93 18.19 -15.00 10.43
C ARG A 93 18.45 -16.34 9.76
N MET A 94 18.60 -17.41 10.55
CA MET A 94 18.66 -18.80 10.09
C MET A 94 17.27 -19.41 9.79
N LYS A 95 16.18 -18.64 9.87
CA LYS A 95 14.79 -19.10 9.71
C LYS A 95 14.34 -20.18 10.70
N ARG A 96 15.05 -20.31 11.83
CA ARG A 96 14.74 -21.23 12.94
C ARG A 96 13.80 -20.53 13.93
N TYR A 97 12.60 -20.19 13.45
CA TYR A 97 11.68 -19.29 14.14
C TYR A 97 11.20 -19.81 15.50
N SER A 98 10.88 -21.10 15.60
CA SER A 98 10.45 -21.73 16.86
C SER A 98 11.52 -21.63 17.95
N GLU A 99 12.79 -21.78 17.59
CA GLU A 99 13.92 -21.66 18.51
C GLU A 99 14.25 -20.22 18.87
N ALA A 100 13.97 -19.27 17.98
CA ALA A 100 14.21 -17.84 18.22
C ALA A 100 13.28 -17.25 19.29
N ILE A 101 12.00 -17.65 19.27
CA ILE A 101 10.94 -17.07 20.11
C ILE A 101 11.27 -17.05 21.61
N PRO A 102 11.71 -18.15 22.27
CA PRO A 102 11.98 -18.11 23.71
C PRO A 102 13.05 -17.06 24.08
N TYR A 103 14.13 -16.96 23.31
CA TYR A 103 15.20 -15.98 23.56
C TYR A 103 14.74 -14.54 23.28
N LEU A 104 14.00 -14.32 22.19
CA LEU A 104 13.45 -12.99 21.87
C LEU A 104 12.41 -12.53 22.89
N ARG A 105 11.60 -13.45 23.43
CA ARG A 105 10.65 -13.13 24.52
C ARG A 105 11.38 -12.69 25.78
N GLN A 106 12.45 -13.38 26.17
CA GLN A 106 13.26 -12.97 27.32
C GLN A 106 13.98 -11.63 27.06
N ALA A 107 14.52 -11.42 25.87
CA ALA A 107 15.13 -10.15 25.49
C ALA A 107 14.14 -8.97 25.58
N VAL A 108 12.92 -9.15 25.06
CA VAL A 108 11.84 -8.14 25.13
C VAL A 108 11.37 -7.94 26.57
N ALA A 109 11.32 -8.99 27.40
CA ALA A 109 10.97 -8.85 28.81
C ALA A 109 12.03 -8.03 29.57
N ALA A 110 13.31 -8.19 29.23
CA ALA A 110 14.40 -7.45 29.84
C ALA A 110 14.49 -5.99 29.33
N ARG A 111 14.15 -5.73 28.06
CA ARG A 111 14.12 -4.39 27.44
C ARG A 111 12.88 -4.22 26.56
N PRO A 112 11.72 -3.85 27.14
CA PRO A 112 10.46 -3.71 26.40
C PRO A 112 10.50 -2.65 25.28
N GLU A 113 11.40 -1.68 25.37
CA GLU A 113 11.59 -0.60 24.40
C GLU A 113 12.44 -1.00 23.18
N ASP A 114 13.06 -2.19 23.18
CA ASP A 114 13.84 -2.67 22.04
C ASP A 114 12.93 -3.12 20.88
N LYS A 115 12.55 -2.13 20.06
CA LYS A 115 11.69 -2.30 18.89
C LYS A 115 12.24 -3.32 17.88
N GLU A 116 13.57 -3.48 17.81
CA GLU A 116 14.18 -4.46 16.92
C GLU A 116 13.90 -5.89 17.39
N SER A 117 14.04 -6.16 18.69
CA SER A 117 13.71 -7.47 19.28
C SER A 117 12.22 -7.75 19.23
N LEU A 118 11.38 -6.73 19.49
CA LEU A 118 9.92 -6.82 19.33
C LEU A 118 9.54 -7.19 17.89
N TYR A 119 10.11 -6.49 16.91
CA TYR A 119 9.82 -6.75 15.51
C TYR A 119 10.28 -8.16 15.09
N ALA A 120 11.48 -8.58 15.50
CA ALA A 120 11.97 -9.93 15.24
C ALA A 120 11.07 -11.00 15.87
N LEU A 121 10.58 -10.78 17.09
CA LEU A 121 9.65 -11.67 17.78
C LEU A 121 8.33 -11.80 16.99
N ALA A 122 7.75 -10.67 16.59
CA ALA A 122 6.51 -10.63 15.82
C ALA A 122 6.66 -11.35 14.46
N ARG A 123 7.81 -11.16 13.79
CA ARG A 123 8.14 -11.87 12.55
C ARG A 123 8.24 -13.37 12.77
N CYS A 124 8.97 -13.83 13.79
CA CYS A 124 9.03 -15.26 14.12
C CYS A 124 7.64 -15.84 14.37
N GLN A 125 6.80 -15.17 15.16
CA GLN A 125 5.43 -15.58 15.46
C GLN A 125 4.56 -15.65 14.20
N TYR A 126 4.69 -14.68 13.31
CA TYR A 126 3.98 -14.67 12.02
C TYR A 126 4.35 -15.87 11.16
N GLU A 127 5.64 -16.20 11.04
CA GLU A 127 6.12 -17.30 10.20
C GLU A 127 5.68 -18.68 10.71
N ILE A 128 5.48 -18.83 12.03
CA ILE A 128 4.93 -20.05 12.63
C ILE A 128 3.41 -20.02 12.82
N SER A 129 2.71 -19.08 12.17
CA SER A 129 1.25 -18.93 12.21
C SER A 129 0.64 -18.61 13.58
N GLN A 130 1.42 -18.05 14.51
CA GLN A 130 0.91 -17.45 15.76
C GLN A 130 0.42 -16.02 15.49
N LEU A 131 -0.59 -15.89 14.64
CA LEU A 131 -1.00 -14.62 14.05
C LEU A 131 -1.52 -13.61 15.09
N GLU A 132 -2.24 -14.07 16.13
CA GLU A 132 -2.79 -13.20 17.17
C GLU A 132 -1.70 -12.52 18.00
N MET A 133 -0.63 -13.26 18.31
CA MET A 133 0.50 -12.72 19.08
C MET A 133 1.30 -11.75 18.22
N ALA A 134 1.58 -12.12 16.97
CA ALA A 134 2.28 -11.27 16.01
C ALA A 134 1.53 -9.95 15.77
N GLN A 135 0.20 -10.03 15.58
CA GLN A 135 -0.65 -8.87 15.30
C GLN A 135 -0.61 -7.83 16.42
N LYS A 136 -0.62 -8.26 17.69
CA LYS A 136 -0.52 -7.34 18.84
C LYS A 136 0.76 -6.51 18.77
N ILE A 137 1.89 -7.14 18.47
CA ILE A 137 3.19 -6.46 18.37
C ILE A 137 3.24 -5.56 17.13
N PHE A 138 2.81 -6.05 15.96
CA PHE A 138 2.81 -5.23 14.75
C PHE A 138 1.90 -4.00 14.86
N ARG A 139 0.73 -4.12 15.49
CA ARG A 139 -0.16 -2.98 15.76
C ARG A 139 0.46 -1.96 16.69
N HIS A 140 1.30 -2.39 17.64
CA HIS A 140 2.05 -1.47 18.50
C HIS A 140 3.17 -0.76 17.72
N LEU A 141 3.83 -1.45 16.80
CA LEU A 141 4.96 -0.92 16.03
C LEU A 141 4.57 -0.09 14.80
N ARG A 142 3.34 -0.19 14.28
CA ARG A 142 2.92 0.43 12.99
C ARG A 142 3.06 1.95 12.91
N THR A 143 3.14 2.65 14.05
CA THR A 143 3.36 4.11 14.12
C THR A 143 4.81 4.51 14.30
N ASP A 144 5.72 3.54 14.45
CA ASP A 144 7.15 3.83 14.61
C ASP A 144 7.77 4.32 13.29
N PRO A 145 8.60 5.39 13.27
CA PRO A 145 9.17 5.91 12.02
C PRO A 145 10.05 4.92 11.24
N ARG A 146 10.72 3.98 11.93
CA ARG A 146 11.66 3.03 11.31
C ARG A 146 11.00 1.68 11.03
N TRP A 147 10.22 1.17 11.97
CA TRP A 147 9.60 -0.16 11.90
C TRP A 147 8.16 -0.11 11.39
N GLY A 148 7.51 1.05 11.47
CA GLY A 148 6.10 1.27 11.19
C GLY A 148 5.65 0.82 9.82
N PRO A 149 6.33 1.18 8.71
CA PRO A 149 5.93 0.75 7.37
C PRO A 149 5.83 -0.77 7.22
N ASN A 150 6.84 -1.48 7.70
CA ASN A 150 6.86 -2.94 7.65
C ASN A 150 5.86 -3.56 8.63
N ALA A 151 5.78 -3.03 9.85
CA ALA A 151 4.82 -3.50 10.84
C ALA A 151 3.37 -3.31 10.37
N ALA A 152 3.07 -2.18 9.73
CA ALA A 152 1.80 -1.89 9.10
C ALA A 152 1.48 -2.89 7.97
N LEU A 153 2.44 -3.19 7.10
CA LEU A 153 2.29 -4.22 6.06
C LEU A 153 1.94 -5.58 6.67
N TYR A 154 2.66 -6.03 7.71
CA TYR A 154 2.38 -7.33 8.34
C TYR A 154 1.05 -7.33 9.09
N SER A 155 0.73 -6.25 9.81
CA SER A 155 -0.56 -6.11 10.50
C SER A 155 -1.73 -6.19 9.51
N GLY A 156 -1.67 -5.42 8.43
CA GLY A 156 -2.68 -5.46 7.37
C GLY A 156 -2.76 -6.83 6.68
N THR A 157 -1.62 -7.50 6.47
CA THR A 157 -1.58 -8.85 5.90
C THR A 157 -2.25 -9.88 6.82
N ILE A 158 -2.10 -9.75 8.14
CA ILE A 158 -2.78 -10.61 9.11
C ILE A 158 -4.28 -10.38 9.07
N PHE A 159 -4.74 -9.12 9.04
CA PHE A 159 -6.15 -8.78 8.88
C PHE A 159 -6.74 -9.34 7.57
N ALA A 160 -6.01 -9.19 6.45
CA ALA A 160 -6.40 -9.76 5.16
C ALA A 160 -6.54 -11.29 5.21
N LYS A 161 -5.64 -12.00 5.90
CA LYS A 161 -5.76 -13.46 6.13
C LYS A 161 -7.02 -13.83 6.92
N LYS A 162 -7.46 -12.95 7.83
CA LYS A 162 -8.72 -13.08 8.59
C LYS A 162 -9.96 -12.63 7.81
N ARG A 163 -9.79 -12.11 6.59
CA ARG A 163 -10.84 -11.47 5.76
C ARG A 163 -11.44 -10.21 6.39
N GLU A 164 -10.69 -9.57 7.27
CA GLU A 164 -10.99 -8.26 7.87
C GLU A 164 -10.38 -7.19 6.95
N TRP A 165 -11.05 -6.91 5.82
CA TRP A 165 -10.48 -6.16 4.71
C TRP A 165 -10.41 -4.65 4.98
N GLU A 166 -11.38 -4.12 5.73
CA GLU A 166 -11.45 -2.73 6.14
C GLU A 166 -10.24 -2.39 7.03
N GLU A 167 -9.98 -3.18 8.06
CA GLU A 167 -8.83 -3.05 8.95
C GLU A 167 -7.51 -3.25 8.20
N ALA A 168 -7.46 -4.21 7.27
CA ALA A 168 -6.29 -4.40 6.41
C ALA A 168 -6.00 -3.14 5.58
N SER A 169 -7.02 -2.56 4.96
CA SER A 169 -6.88 -1.33 4.16
C SER A 169 -6.37 -0.15 4.99
N MET A 170 -6.86 -0.02 6.23
CA MET A 170 -6.43 1.03 7.16
C MET A 170 -4.95 0.86 7.53
N ASP A 171 -4.52 -0.36 7.83
CA ASP A 171 -3.11 -0.63 8.16
C ASP A 171 -2.19 -0.35 6.96
N TYR A 172 -2.56 -0.75 5.75
CA TYR A 172 -1.74 -0.43 4.57
C TYR A 172 -1.63 1.08 4.34
N GLN A 173 -2.71 1.84 4.56
CA GLN A 173 -2.69 3.30 4.49
C GLN A 173 -1.77 3.93 5.55
N ILE A 174 -1.80 3.43 6.79
CA ILE A 174 -0.87 3.88 7.85
C ILE A 174 0.58 3.65 7.39
N GLY A 175 0.87 2.50 6.78
CA GLY A 175 2.20 2.21 6.24
C GLY A 175 2.65 3.21 5.18
N LEU A 176 1.73 3.66 4.32
CA LEU A 176 1.99 4.63 3.24
C LEU A 176 2.13 6.08 3.74
N GLN A 177 1.71 6.39 4.97
CA GLN A 177 1.82 7.74 5.54
C GLN A 177 3.21 8.06 6.12
N HIS A 178 4.09 7.07 6.25
CA HIS A 178 5.45 7.29 6.75
C HIS A 178 6.33 7.98 5.70
N GLU A 179 7.22 8.87 6.15
CA GLU A 179 8.07 9.66 5.25
C GLU A 179 9.15 8.82 4.53
N ASN A 180 9.69 7.80 5.21
CA ASN A 180 10.87 7.05 4.75
C ASN A 180 10.54 5.64 4.25
N VAL A 181 9.43 5.48 3.52
CA VAL A 181 9.06 4.19 2.92
C VAL A 181 9.91 3.92 1.68
N THR A 182 10.58 2.77 1.64
CA THR A 182 11.34 2.37 0.45
C THR A 182 10.41 2.14 -0.74
N GLY A 183 10.88 2.41 -1.97
CA GLY A 183 10.05 2.23 -3.17
C GLY A 183 9.45 0.83 -3.32
N GLU A 184 10.22 -0.22 -3.04
CA GLU A 184 9.72 -1.60 -3.06
C GLU A 184 8.60 -1.84 -2.04
N LEU A 185 8.75 -1.34 -0.81
CA LEU A 185 7.74 -1.47 0.23
C LEU A 185 6.49 -0.64 -0.08
N GLN A 186 6.67 0.55 -0.66
CA GLN A 186 5.56 1.39 -1.11
C GLN A 186 4.73 0.68 -2.18
N LEU A 187 5.39 0.02 -3.15
CA LEU A 187 4.71 -0.78 -4.18
C LEU A 187 3.95 -1.96 -3.56
N GLU A 188 4.55 -2.68 -2.60
CA GLU A 188 3.86 -3.79 -1.91
C GLU A 188 2.65 -3.31 -1.12
N LEU A 189 2.78 -2.23 -0.34
CA LEU A 189 1.68 -1.64 0.42
C LEU A 189 0.53 -1.19 -0.49
N LYS A 190 0.83 -0.49 -1.58
CA LYS A 190 -0.17 -0.08 -2.58
C LYS A 190 -0.85 -1.30 -3.22
N TYR A 191 -0.08 -2.32 -3.58
CA TYR A 191 -0.61 -3.54 -4.18
C TYR A 191 -1.59 -4.26 -3.23
N ARG A 192 -1.22 -4.41 -1.95
CA ARG A 192 -2.09 -5.01 -0.94
C ARG A 192 -3.31 -4.15 -0.60
N LEU A 193 -3.17 -2.83 -0.64
CA LEU A 193 -4.27 -1.90 -0.48
C LEU A 193 -5.29 -2.03 -1.63
N ALA A 194 -4.82 -2.14 -2.88
CA ALA A 194 -5.69 -2.37 -4.03
C ALA A 194 -6.45 -3.70 -3.91
N GLU A 195 -5.79 -4.76 -3.44
CA GLU A 195 -6.42 -6.05 -3.14
C GLU A 195 -7.53 -5.90 -2.09
N ALA A 196 -7.27 -5.20 -0.99
CA ALA A 196 -8.27 -4.93 0.05
C ALA A 196 -9.46 -4.10 -0.47
N PHE A 197 -9.22 -3.09 -1.29
CA PHE A 197 -10.29 -2.30 -1.92
C PHE A 197 -11.15 -3.12 -2.88
N ASN A 198 -10.54 -4.05 -3.63
CA ASN A 198 -11.31 -4.94 -4.48
C ASN A 198 -12.24 -5.86 -3.66
N GLN A 199 -11.76 -6.41 -2.53
CA GLN A 199 -12.57 -7.28 -1.67
C GLN A 199 -13.73 -6.53 -1.00
N THR A 200 -13.55 -5.26 -0.69
CA THR A 200 -14.59 -4.36 -0.16
C THR A 200 -15.48 -3.73 -1.25
N ARG A 201 -15.38 -4.19 -2.51
CA ARG A 201 -16.14 -3.71 -3.69
C ARG A 201 -15.92 -2.23 -4.06
N HIS A 202 -14.83 -1.64 -3.58
CA HIS A 202 -14.36 -0.31 -3.97
C HIS A 202 -13.41 -0.41 -5.19
N ILE A 203 -13.93 -0.94 -6.29
CA ILE A 203 -13.17 -1.21 -7.54
C ILE A 203 -12.54 0.06 -8.10
N ASP A 204 -13.22 1.19 -7.98
CA ASP A 204 -12.73 2.52 -8.37
C ASP A 204 -11.45 2.91 -7.62
N ARG A 205 -11.42 2.72 -6.30
CA ARG A 205 -10.22 2.98 -5.48
C ARG A 205 -9.10 1.99 -5.78
N ALA A 206 -9.42 0.72 -5.97
CA ALA A 206 -8.45 -0.30 -6.36
C ALA A 206 -7.78 0.06 -7.70
N LEU A 207 -8.56 0.48 -8.70
CA LEU A 207 -8.05 0.93 -10.00
C LEU A 207 -7.12 2.12 -9.89
N ALA A 208 -7.48 3.14 -9.10
CA ALA A 208 -6.65 4.32 -8.90
C ALA A 208 -5.25 3.93 -8.39
N ILE A 209 -5.20 3.13 -7.33
CA ILE A 209 -3.94 2.67 -6.74
C ILE A 209 -3.14 1.78 -7.71
N LEU A 210 -3.80 0.90 -8.46
CA LEU A 210 -3.11 0.06 -9.45
C LEU A 210 -2.51 0.88 -10.61
N ASN A 211 -3.19 1.93 -11.07
CA ASN A 211 -2.62 2.82 -12.09
C ASN A 211 -1.39 3.53 -11.53
N GLU A 212 -1.40 4.02 -10.28
CA GLU A 212 -0.21 4.60 -9.65
C GLU A 212 0.98 3.63 -9.61
N ILE A 213 0.72 2.34 -9.32
CA ILE A 213 1.76 1.30 -9.38
C ILE A 213 2.27 1.13 -10.82
N TYR A 214 1.38 1.11 -11.80
CA TYR A 214 1.73 0.91 -13.21
C TYR A 214 2.59 2.05 -13.76
N GLU A 215 2.33 3.30 -13.39
CA GLU A 215 3.15 4.46 -13.81
C GLU A 215 4.60 4.34 -13.33
N VAL A 216 4.80 3.84 -12.11
CA VAL A 216 6.15 3.71 -11.51
C VAL A 216 6.83 2.41 -11.96
N ALA A 217 6.08 1.31 -12.01
CA ALA A 217 6.59 -0.03 -12.29
C ALA A 217 5.58 -0.84 -13.13
N PRO A 218 5.56 -0.66 -14.47
CA PRO A 218 4.60 -1.32 -15.36
C PRO A 218 4.60 -2.86 -15.30
N GLY A 219 5.75 -3.45 -14.95
CA GLY A 219 5.95 -4.90 -14.82
C GLY A 219 5.78 -5.45 -13.39
N TYR A 220 5.28 -4.65 -12.45
CA TYR A 220 5.11 -5.09 -11.07
C TYR A 220 3.97 -6.12 -10.95
N LYS A 221 4.34 -7.38 -10.70
CA LYS A 221 3.41 -8.52 -10.52
C LYS A 221 2.40 -8.62 -11.67
N ASP A 222 1.11 -8.78 -11.35
CA ASP A 222 -0.01 -8.91 -12.27
C ASP A 222 -0.84 -7.62 -12.39
N VAL A 223 -0.28 -6.45 -12.00
CA VAL A 223 -0.99 -5.16 -11.97
C VAL A 223 -1.64 -4.81 -13.31
N SER A 224 -0.93 -4.99 -14.43
CA SER A 224 -1.48 -4.74 -15.76
C SER A 224 -2.73 -5.59 -16.06
N ALA A 225 -2.72 -6.86 -15.66
CA ALA A 225 -3.86 -7.75 -15.82
C ALA A 225 -5.02 -7.37 -14.89
N GLN A 226 -4.72 -7.00 -13.64
CA GLN A 226 -5.73 -6.52 -12.68
C GLN A 226 -6.41 -5.23 -13.16
N ILE A 227 -5.64 -4.27 -13.68
CA ILE A 227 -6.18 -3.03 -14.26
C ILE A 227 -7.19 -3.35 -15.37
N LYS A 228 -6.82 -4.22 -16.32
CA LYS A 228 -7.71 -4.62 -17.42
C LYS A 228 -9.01 -5.21 -16.88
N ARG A 229 -8.92 -6.17 -15.96
CA ARG A 229 -10.07 -6.83 -15.35
C ARG A 229 -10.96 -5.85 -14.59
N TYR A 230 -10.37 -4.98 -13.78
CA TYR A 230 -11.14 -4.05 -12.94
C TYR A 230 -11.79 -2.94 -13.76
N ARG A 231 -11.17 -2.46 -14.85
CA ARG A 231 -11.83 -1.52 -15.78
C ARG A 231 -13.08 -2.12 -16.42
N GLU A 232 -13.04 -3.41 -16.78
CA GLU A 232 -14.23 -4.10 -17.30
C GLU A 232 -15.33 -4.20 -16.24
N LEU A 233 -14.99 -4.61 -15.01
CA LEU A 233 -15.95 -4.68 -13.90
C LEU A 233 -16.52 -3.31 -13.52
N ASN A 234 -15.69 -2.27 -13.47
CA ASN A 234 -16.12 -0.92 -13.11
C ASN A 234 -16.97 -0.29 -14.21
N SER A 235 -16.65 -0.53 -15.49
CA SER A 235 -17.49 -0.13 -16.61
C SER A 235 -18.87 -0.78 -16.55
N ASN A 236 -18.96 -2.06 -16.16
CA ASN A 236 -20.24 -2.74 -15.98
C ASN A 236 -21.02 -2.14 -14.80
N LYS A 237 -20.34 -1.81 -13.69
CA LYS A 237 -20.95 -1.09 -12.55
C LYS A 237 -21.47 0.29 -12.97
N ASN A 238 -20.70 1.05 -13.75
CA ASN A 238 -21.12 2.36 -14.24
C ASN A 238 -22.33 2.25 -15.18
N LEU A 239 -22.38 1.23 -16.05
CA LEU A 239 -23.57 0.96 -16.88
C LEU A 239 -24.78 0.58 -16.03
N GLN A 240 -24.59 -0.25 -14.99
CA GLN A 240 -25.65 -0.57 -14.04
C GLN A 240 -26.17 0.67 -13.32
N ILE A 241 -25.28 1.57 -12.87
CA ILE A 241 -25.65 2.86 -12.28
C ILE A 241 -26.43 3.71 -13.28
N TYR A 242 -25.97 3.75 -14.54
CA TYR A 242 -26.59 4.51 -15.60
C TYR A 242 -28.05 4.09 -15.81
N LEU A 243 -28.32 2.78 -15.83
CA LEU A 243 -29.65 2.23 -16.15
C LEU A 243 -30.58 2.10 -14.94
N LEU A 244 -30.06 1.72 -13.77
CA LEU A 244 -30.87 1.17 -12.67
C LEU A 244 -30.72 1.90 -11.34
N ALA A 245 -29.72 2.75 -11.15
CA ALA A 245 -29.51 3.40 -9.86
C ALA A 245 -30.56 4.51 -9.59
N PRO A 246 -30.78 4.89 -8.31
CA PRO A 246 -31.62 6.02 -7.97
C PRO A 246 -31.11 7.33 -8.60
N ASN A 247 -31.99 8.33 -8.72
CA ASN A 247 -31.70 9.56 -9.48
C ASN A 247 -30.44 10.30 -9.01
N ASN A 248 -30.14 10.30 -7.71
CA ASN A 248 -28.93 10.92 -7.16
C ASN A 248 -27.63 10.31 -7.72
N GLU A 249 -27.51 8.98 -7.73
CA GLU A 249 -26.32 8.26 -8.20
C GLU A 249 -26.16 8.37 -9.72
N PHE A 250 -27.26 8.25 -10.45
CA PHE A 250 -27.27 8.45 -11.90
C PHE A 250 -26.89 9.86 -12.32
N VAL A 251 -27.45 10.88 -11.68
CA VAL A 251 -27.10 12.28 -11.95
C VAL A 251 -25.63 12.53 -11.63
N ALA A 252 -25.12 11.95 -10.54
CA ALA A 252 -23.70 12.05 -10.20
C ALA A 252 -22.80 11.42 -11.29
N LEU A 253 -23.20 10.28 -11.85
CA LEU A 253 -22.51 9.66 -12.99
C LEU A 253 -22.57 10.55 -14.24
N CYS A 254 -23.74 11.08 -14.58
CA CYS A 254 -23.94 11.95 -15.75
C CYS A 254 -23.09 13.22 -15.66
N ARG A 255 -22.99 13.83 -14.47
CA ARG A 255 -22.10 14.98 -14.23
C ARG A 255 -20.62 14.65 -14.46
N LYS A 256 -20.17 13.43 -14.17
CA LYS A 256 -18.80 13.01 -14.50
C LYS A 256 -18.61 12.87 -16.01
N LEU A 257 -19.61 12.34 -16.71
CA LEU A 257 -19.58 12.21 -18.17
C LEU A 257 -19.46 13.56 -18.88
N THR A 258 -20.16 14.62 -18.41
CA THR A 258 -20.04 15.95 -19.02
C THR A 258 -18.61 16.50 -18.97
N GLN A 259 -17.86 16.21 -17.89
CA GLN A 259 -16.45 16.59 -17.75
C GLN A 259 -15.54 15.79 -18.69
N ILE A 260 -15.83 14.51 -18.90
CA ILE A 260 -15.01 13.61 -19.74
C ILE A 260 -15.15 13.93 -21.22
N VAL A 261 -16.33 14.37 -21.65
CA VAL A 261 -16.55 14.83 -23.03
C VAL A 261 -15.65 16.01 -23.38
N PHE A 262 -15.30 16.85 -22.40
CA PHE A 262 -14.42 18.01 -22.56
C PHE A 262 -13.20 17.98 -21.62
N PRO A 263 -12.24 17.06 -21.82
CA PRO A 263 -11.18 16.78 -20.85
C PRO A 263 -10.18 17.93 -20.64
N ARG A 264 -10.19 18.94 -21.51
CA ARG A 264 -9.31 20.14 -21.45
C ARG A 264 -10.09 21.43 -21.25
N ALA A 265 -11.35 21.35 -20.83
CA ALA A 265 -12.20 22.51 -20.55
C ALA A 265 -12.61 22.53 -19.09
N ARG A 266 -12.87 23.73 -18.57
CA ARG A 266 -13.58 23.90 -17.31
C ARG A 266 -15.07 23.78 -17.59
N VAL A 267 -15.71 22.75 -17.03
CA VAL A 267 -17.15 22.50 -17.17
C VAL A 267 -17.85 22.88 -15.87
N LYS A 268 -18.72 23.89 -15.91
CA LYS A 268 -19.55 24.31 -14.78
C LYS A 268 -21.00 23.91 -15.04
N VAL A 269 -21.62 23.19 -14.11
CA VAL A 269 -23.04 22.83 -14.18
C VAL A 269 -23.86 24.02 -13.70
N ASN A 270 -24.76 24.52 -14.55
CA ASN A 270 -25.63 25.65 -14.25
C ASN A 270 -26.99 25.19 -13.73
N ASP A 271 -27.58 24.21 -14.40
CA ASP A 271 -28.90 23.68 -14.03
C ASP A 271 -29.02 22.19 -14.40
N MET A 272 -29.95 21.49 -13.75
CA MET A 272 -30.24 20.08 -13.99
C MET A 272 -31.75 19.83 -13.90
N ASN A 273 -32.32 19.26 -14.94
CA ASN A 273 -33.74 18.95 -15.01
C ASN A 273 -33.95 17.44 -15.20
N ILE A 274 -34.68 16.80 -14.28
CA ILE A 274 -34.94 15.36 -14.28
C ILE A 274 -36.40 15.14 -14.70
N ARG A 275 -36.61 14.45 -15.82
CA ARG A 275 -37.95 14.14 -16.34
C ARG A 275 -38.32 12.70 -16.06
N GLN A 276 -39.20 12.50 -15.06
CA GLN A 276 -39.87 11.22 -14.75
C GLN A 276 -38.94 9.99 -14.71
N SER A 277 -37.66 10.17 -14.37
CA SER A 277 -36.62 9.14 -14.38
C SER A 277 -36.27 8.56 -15.77
N GLU A 278 -36.85 9.08 -16.85
CA GLU A 278 -36.55 8.67 -18.24
C GLU A 278 -35.24 9.28 -18.73
N TYR A 279 -35.03 10.57 -18.45
CA TYR A 279 -33.79 11.26 -18.78
C TYR A 279 -33.47 12.39 -17.79
N VAL A 280 -32.21 12.80 -17.79
CA VAL A 280 -31.75 14.06 -17.17
C VAL A 280 -31.15 14.97 -18.22
N ASP A 281 -31.56 16.22 -18.19
CA ASP A 281 -30.93 17.31 -18.91
C ASP A 281 -29.98 18.06 -17.97
N ILE A 282 -28.73 18.25 -18.38
CA ILE A 282 -27.70 18.97 -17.64
C ILE A 282 -27.21 20.13 -18.50
N LEU A 283 -27.51 21.36 -18.07
CA LEU A 283 -27.04 22.57 -18.72
C LEU A 283 -25.69 22.96 -18.13
N THR A 284 -24.70 23.17 -19.00
CA THR A 284 -23.34 23.50 -18.59
C THR A 284 -22.78 24.70 -19.32
N GLU A 285 -21.89 25.42 -18.65
CA GLU A 285 -21.00 26.40 -19.23
C GLU A 285 -19.63 25.73 -19.41
N VAL A 286 -19.19 25.61 -20.66
CA VAL A 286 -17.92 24.97 -21.04
C VAL A 286 -16.95 26.04 -21.48
N LYS A 287 -15.87 26.22 -20.71
CA LYS A 287 -14.85 27.25 -20.96
C LYS A 287 -13.49 26.62 -21.26
N THR A 288 -12.89 27.05 -22.36
CA THR A 288 -11.49 26.78 -22.69
C THR A 288 -10.72 28.11 -22.76
N ASN A 289 -9.41 28.05 -23.01
CA ASN A 289 -8.61 29.27 -23.24
C ASN A 289 -8.98 30.00 -24.55
N LYS A 290 -9.77 29.38 -25.44
CA LYS A 290 -10.07 29.90 -26.79
C LYS A 290 -11.53 30.28 -26.97
N TRP A 291 -12.45 29.64 -26.26
CA TRP A 291 -13.88 29.82 -26.44
C TRP A 291 -14.65 29.44 -25.17
N GLU A 292 -15.87 29.94 -25.09
CA GLU A 292 -16.86 29.67 -24.05
C GLU A 292 -18.20 29.43 -24.73
N ASP A 293 -18.91 28.38 -24.34
CA ASP A 293 -20.22 28.03 -24.89
C ASP A 293 -21.13 27.42 -23.82
N ILE A 294 -22.43 27.53 -24.04
CA ILE A 294 -23.46 26.84 -23.27
C ILE A 294 -23.77 25.52 -23.96
N VAL A 295 -23.58 24.42 -23.24
CA VAL A 295 -23.77 23.07 -23.76
C VAL A 295 -24.85 22.35 -22.95
N LEU A 296 -25.85 21.83 -23.64
CA LEU A 296 -26.91 21.03 -23.05
C LEU A 296 -26.63 19.54 -23.27
N PHE A 297 -26.71 18.74 -22.21
CA PHE A 297 -26.54 17.30 -22.27
C PHE A 297 -27.84 16.61 -21.87
N ARG A 298 -28.33 15.65 -22.66
CA ARG A 298 -29.45 14.77 -22.31
C ARG A 298 -28.97 13.34 -22.15
N PHE A 299 -29.17 12.77 -20.97
CA PHE A 299 -28.84 11.37 -20.68
C PHE A 299 -30.11 10.55 -20.51
N MET A 300 -30.41 9.70 -21.49
CA MET A 300 -31.60 8.85 -21.52
C MET A 300 -31.30 7.47 -20.92
N ARG A 301 -32.14 7.04 -19.98
CA ARG A 301 -32.06 5.73 -19.33
C ARG A 301 -32.83 4.66 -20.09
N THR A 302 -32.37 4.35 -21.28
CA THR A 302 -32.98 3.30 -22.10
C THR A 302 -31.91 2.48 -22.79
N GLU A 303 -32.18 1.18 -22.93
CA GLU A 303 -31.43 0.27 -23.81
C GLU A 303 -32.11 0.09 -25.17
N GLY A 304 -33.31 0.65 -25.35
CA GLY A 304 -34.08 0.58 -26.59
C GLY A 304 -33.64 1.60 -27.65
N GLN A 305 -34.39 1.62 -28.75
CA GLN A 305 -34.21 2.63 -29.78
C GLN A 305 -34.82 3.97 -29.35
N VAL A 306 -34.03 5.04 -29.42
CA VAL A 306 -34.46 6.42 -29.24
C VAL A 306 -34.89 6.98 -30.59
N GLY A 307 -36.17 7.31 -30.71
CA GLY A 307 -36.76 7.90 -31.91
C GLY A 307 -36.64 9.42 -31.97
N GLU A 308 -36.97 9.95 -33.14
CA GLU A 308 -36.76 11.35 -33.51
C GLU A 308 -37.46 12.35 -32.58
N LEU A 309 -38.64 11.99 -32.04
CA LEU A 309 -39.44 12.86 -31.17
C LEU A 309 -38.68 13.32 -29.92
N PHE A 310 -37.92 12.42 -29.28
CA PHE A 310 -37.13 12.75 -28.08
C PHE A 310 -36.01 13.75 -28.40
N VAL A 311 -35.41 13.66 -29.59
CA VAL A 311 -34.32 14.54 -30.02
C VAL A 311 -34.86 15.86 -30.57
N ARG A 312 -36.06 15.88 -31.16
CA ARG A 312 -36.77 17.11 -31.53
C ARG A 312 -37.14 17.95 -30.31
N ASP A 313 -37.70 17.31 -29.29
CA ASP A 313 -37.98 17.95 -27.99
C ASP A 313 -36.70 18.52 -27.37
N PHE A 314 -35.62 17.74 -27.33
CA PHE A 314 -34.31 18.20 -26.89
C PHE A 314 -33.80 19.40 -27.69
N TYR A 315 -33.94 19.38 -29.02
CA TYR A 315 -33.52 20.49 -29.88
C TYR A 315 -34.31 21.77 -29.57
N ALA A 316 -35.63 21.68 -29.41
CA ALA A 316 -36.45 22.82 -29.03
C ALA A 316 -35.99 23.40 -27.68
N HIS A 317 -35.78 22.54 -26.69
CA HIS A 317 -35.32 22.95 -25.36
C HIS A 317 -33.92 23.58 -25.40
N SER A 318 -33.00 23.05 -26.22
CA SER A 318 -31.67 23.66 -26.39
C SER A 318 -31.73 25.08 -26.97
N LYS A 319 -32.73 25.38 -27.83
CA LYS A 319 -32.96 26.73 -28.35
C LYS A 319 -33.51 27.68 -27.30
N GLU A 320 -34.46 27.22 -26.48
CA GLU A 320 -34.98 28.02 -25.36
C GLU A 320 -33.88 28.40 -24.37
N LEU A 321 -32.97 27.47 -24.08
CA LEU A 321 -31.84 27.67 -23.17
C LEU A 321 -30.64 28.36 -23.83
N HIS A 322 -30.73 28.73 -25.11
CA HIS A 322 -29.66 29.36 -25.87
C HIS A 322 -28.35 28.53 -25.85
N ALA A 323 -28.45 27.20 -25.81
CA ALA A 323 -27.30 26.31 -25.87
C ALA A 323 -26.77 26.22 -27.30
N GLY A 324 -25.47 26.50 -27.49
CA GLY A 324 -24.80 26.45 -28.78
C GLY A 324 -24.62 25.04 -29.31
N ARG A 325 -24.51 24.05 -28.41
CA ARG A 325 -24.32 22.63 -28.73
C ARG A 325 -25.12 21.72 -27.81
N GLY A 326 -25.55 20.58 -28.35
CA GLY A 326 -26.26 19.54 -27.63
C GLY A 326 -25.58 18.17 -27.71
N PHE A 327 -25.72 17.36 -26.66
CA PHE A 327 -25.31 15.95 -26.68
C PHE A 327 -26.42 15.05 -26.13
N CYS A 328 -26.78 13.99 -26.87
CA CYS A 328 -27.78 13.02 -26.45
C CYS A 328 -27.12 11.66 -26.21
N PHE A 329 -27.27 11.11 -25.00
CA PHE A 329 -26.70 9.83 -24.59
C PHE A 329 -27.77 8.78 -24.40
N THR A 330 -27.52 7.57 -24.87
CA THR A 330 -28.36 6.40 -24.61
C THR A 330 -27.50 5.15 -24.43
N ALA A 331 -28.00 4.20 -23.63
CA ALA A 331 -27.43 2.86 -23.54
C ALA A 331 -28.03 1.89 -24.58
N GLY A 332 -28.87 2.41 -25.48
CA GLY A 332 -29.40 1.74 -26.67
C GLY A 332 -28.84 2.31 -27.96
N SER A 333 -29.72 2.56 -28.94
CA SER A 333 -29.38 3.10 -30.26
C SER A 333 -30.32 4.23 -30.67
N PHE A 334 -29.94 5.00 -31.68
CA PHE A 334 -30.80 6.01 -32.30
C PHE A 334 -31.38 5.46 -33.60
N THR A 335 -32.60 5.87 -33.95
CA THR A 335 -33.20 5.51 -35.25
C THR A 335 -32.57 6.30 -36.40
N ASP A 336 -32.68 5.80 -37.62
CA ASP A 336 -32.13 6.47 -38.81
C ASP A 336 -32.76 7.86 -39.04
N GLU A 337 -34.05 8.03 -38.69
CA GLU A 337 -34.72 9.33 -38.74
C GLU A 337 -34.09 10.32 -37.77
N THR A 338 -33.67 9.84 -36.60
CA THR A 338 -32.98 10.65 -35.59
C THR A 338 -31.62 11.09 -36.08
N VAL A 339 -30.86 10.19 -36.72
CA VAL A 339 -29.55 10.50 -37.30
C VAL A 339 -29.71 11.55 -38.40
N ARG A 340 -30.63 11.36 -39.35
CA ARG A 340 -30.92 12.36 -40.40
C ARG A 340 -31.38 13.70 -39.83
N PHE A 341 -32.15 13.69 -38.74
CA PHE A 341 -32.58 14.91 -38.08
C PHE A 341 -31.39 15.70 -37.53
N VAL A 342 -30.36 15.06 -36.98
CA VAL A 342 -29.22 15.81 -36.42
C VAL A 342 -28.16 16.23 -37.43
N GLU A 343 -28.11 15.68 -38.65
CA GLU A 343 -27.07 15.97 -39.66
C GLU A 343 -26.84 17.47 -39.92
N ALA A 344 -27.91 18.27 -39.87
CA ALA A 344 -27.85 19.73 -40.08
C ALA A 344 -27.90 20.53 -38.77
N ARG A 345 -27.69 19.89 -37.61
CA ARG A 345 -27.86 20.48 -36.28
C ARG A 345 -26.63 20.19 -35.40
N LEU A 346 -26.32 21.10 -34.49
CA LEU A 346 -25.20 20.94 -33.55
C LEU A 346 -25.59 20.02 -32.37
N ILE A 347 -26.03 18.80 -32.68
CA ILE A 347 -26.38 17.77 -31.72
C ILE A 347 -25.54 16.51 -32.01
N ASP A 348 -24.72 16.12 -31.05
CA ASP A 348 -23.97 14.86 -31.12
C ASP A 348 -24.78 13.73 -30.47
N LEU A 349 -24.89 12.61 -31.18
CA LEU A 349 -25.56 11.40 -30.70
C LEU A 349 -24.53 10.40 -30.16
N ILE A 350 -24.69 9.99 -28.91
CA ILE A 350 -23.82 9.08 -28.18
C ILE A 350 -24.59 7.79 -27.86
N ASP A 351 -24.43 6.80 -28.73
CA ASP A 351 -25.05 5.48 -28.63
C ASP A 351 -24.31 4.55 -27.65
N LYS A 352 -24.81 3.31 -27.47
CA LYS A 352 -24.23 2.34 -26.53
C LYS A 352 -22.72 2.13 -26.71
N PRO A 353 -22.17 1.84 -27.92
CA PRO A 353 -20.73 1.73 -28.11
C PRO A 353 -19.94 2.96 -27.68
N ALA A 354 -20.39 4.18 -28.04
CA ALA A 354 -19.71 5.41 -27.67
C ALA A 354 -19.82 5.70 -26.16
N LEU A 355 -21.00 5.50 -25.57
CA LEU A 355 -21.23 5.63 -24.13
C LEU A 355 -20.32 4.67 -23.34
N MET A 356 -20.20 3.41 -23.77
CA MET A 356 -19.32 2.43 -23.11
C MET A 356 -17.84 2.84 -23.15
N LYS A 357 -17.38 3.53 -24.20
CA LYS A 357 -16.01 4.09 -24.21
C LYS A 357 -15.85 5.19 -23.16
N LEU A 358 -16.85 6.06 -23.00
CA LEU A 358 -16.83 7.13 -22.00
C LEU A 358 -16.94 6.61 -20.56
N LEU A 359 -17.80 5.60 -20.32
CA LEU A 359 -17.94 4.97 -19.01
C LEU A 359 -16.65 4.28 -18.56
N LYS A 360 -15.84 3.77 -19.51
CA LYS A 360 -14.50 3.23 -19.26
C LYS A 360 -13.45 4.33 -18.99
N SER A 361 -13.62 5.53 -19.54
CA SER A 361 -12.66 6.63 -19.37
C SER A 361 -12.92 7.50 -18.14
N ILE A 362 -14.04 7.27 -17.42
CA ILE A 362 -14.23 7.81 -16.05
C ILE A 362 -13.03 7.46 -15.17
N ASP A 363 -12.38 6.34 -15.43
CA ASP A 363 -11.33 5.77 -14.60
C ASP A 363 -9.93 6.40 -14.83
N SER A 364 -9.72 7.12 -15.94
CA SER A 364 -8.42 7.75 -16.28
C SER A 364 -8.26 9.18 -15.77
N ASN A 365 -9.35 9.90 -15.49
CA ASN A 365 -9.30 11.31 -15.06
C ASN A 365 -9.37 11.50 -13.53
N ALA A 366 -9.54 10.44 -12.75
CA ALA A 366 -9.36 10.52 -11.29
C ALA A 366 -7.89 10.83 -10.90
N LEU A 367 -6.95 10.69 -11.85
CA LEU A 367 -5.52 10.96 -11.70
C LEU A 367 -5.15 12.46 -11.72
N SER A 368 -6.06 13.39 -12.04
CA SER A 368 -5.74 14.82 -12.15
C SER A 368 -6.33 15.73 -11.06
N GLY A 369 -7.08 15.17 -10.11
CA GLY A 369 -7.78 15.93 -9.06
C GLY A 369 -7.18 15.86 -7.65
N LEU A 370 -5.99 15.26 -7.49
CA LEU A 370 -5.30 15.09 -6.21
C LEU A 370 -3.92 15.78 -6.15
N ASN A 371 -3.66 16.73 -7.05
CA ASN A 371 -2.51 17.64 -6.93
C ASN A 371 -2.90 18.92 -6.20
#